data_AF-A0A942KQP7-F1
#
_entry.id   AF-A0A942KQP7-F1
#
_cell.length_a   1.000
_cell.length_b   1.000
_cell.length_c   1.000
_cell.angle_alpha   90.00
_cell.angle_beta   90.00
_cell.angle_gamma   90.00
#
_symmetry.space_group_name_H-M   'P 1'
#
loop_
_entity.id
_entity.type
_entity.pdbx_description
1 polymer ?
#
loop_
_entity_poly.entity_id
_entity_poly.type
_entity_poly.pdbx_seq_one_letter_code
_entity_poly.pdbx_strand_id
1 'polypeptide(L)'
;MWGENSDQILTSVSPEMTEEFAFVYEKKWADMFGLHSYGCCERLDHKLGILTKSFPNLRKVSCSPFSNLEFTMEQLGDRYIISFKPNSNYLAGSTPDMEYLKREIICALNLARKYKANLVLNMKTMISLNGDPTRLWKWCDMASDILTNY
;
A
#
# COMPACT_ATOMS: atom_id res chain seq x y z
N MET A 1 -10.07 17.44 5.90
CA MET A 1 -8.61 17.23 5.87
C MET A 1 -8.34 15.75 6.15
N TRP A 2 -7.30 15.16 5.55
CA TRP A 2 -6.89 13.77 5.79
C TRP A 2 -5.68 13.74 6.76
N GLY A 3 -5.66 12.76 7.67
CA GLY A 3 -4.49 12.42 8.48
C GLY A 3 -3.79 11.18 7.94
N GLU A 4 -2.48 11.06 8.18
CA GLU A 4 -1.69 9.89 7.81
C GLU A 4 -0.76 9.46 8.96
N ASN A 5 -0.75 8.16 9.26
CA ASN A 5 0.16 7.52 10.21
C ASN A 5 0.87 6.34 9.53
N SER A 6 2.06 5.98 10.02
CA SER A 6 2.80 4.80 9.55
C SER A 6 3.87 4.40 10.55
N ASP A 7 3.99 3.10 10.82
CA ASP A 7 4.96 2.57 11.78
C ASP A 7 5.88 1.55 11.13
N GLN A 8 6.71 2.02 10.20
CA GLN A 8 7.62 1.13 9.48
C GLN A 8 8.55 0.33 10.41
N ILE A 9 8.99 0.96 11.51
CA ILE A 9 9.85 0.33 12.51
C ILE A 9 9.17 -0.84 13.25
N LEU A 10 7.84 -0.86 13.30
CA LEU A 10 7.06 -1.88 13.98
C LEU A 10 6.67 -3.04 13.07
N THR A 11 7.20 -3.14 11.84
CA THR A 11 6.79 -4.19 10.89
C THR A 11 6.93 -5.62 11.41
N SER A 12 7.84 -5.86 12.36
CA SER A 12 8.16 -7.20 12.90
C SER A 12 7.61 -7.46 14.29
N VAL A 13 6.91 -6.50 14.91
CA VAL A 13 6.28 -6.70 16.21
C VAL A 13 4.86 -7.22 16.07
N SER A 14 4.36 -7.91 17.11
CA SER A 14 3.01 -8.48 17.10
C SER A 14 1.93 -7.39 17.01
N PRO A 15 0.70 -7.75 16.61
CA PRO A 15 -0.44 -6.84 16.67
C PRO A 15 -0.62 -6.21 18.06
N GLU A 16 -0.56 -7.00 19.12
CA GLU A 16 -0.77 -6.55 20.51
C GLU A 16 0.27 -5.50 20.92
N MET A 17 1.54 -5.75 20.60
CA MET A 17 2.61 -4.78 20.83
C MET A 17 2.42 -3.51 19.99
N THR A 18 1.90 -3.63 18.77
CA THR A 18 1.62 -2.46 17.93
C THR A 18 0.49 -1.62 18.51
N GLU A 19 -0.54 -2.26 19.03
CA GLU A 19 -1.63 -1.55 19.70
C GLU A 19 -1.11 -0.81 20.94
N GLU A 20 -0.34 -1.49 21.79
CA GLU A 20 0.24 -0.93 23.02
C GLU A 20 1.20 0.23 22.75
N PHE A 21 2.15 0.05 21.82
CA PHE A 21 3.26 0.98 21.64
C PHE A 21 3.06 2.02 20.54
N ALA A 22 2.04 1.89 19.68
CA ALA A 22 1.75 2.86 18.63
C ALA A 22 0.29 3.28 18.58
N PHE A 23 -0.64 2.39 18.22
CA PHE A 23 -2.00 2.81 17.82
C PHE A 23 -2.74 3.58 18.91
N VAL A 24 -2.55 3.24 20.19
CA VAL A 24 -3.14 3.97 21.33
C VAL A 24 -2.73 5.45 21.35
N TYR A 25 -1.49 5.75 20.96
CA TYR A 25 -0.97 7.12 20.92
C TYR A 25 -1.35 7.84 19.64
N GLU A 26 -1.23 7.15 18.51
CA GLU A 26 -1.55 7.70 17.20
C GLU A 26 -3.03 8.03 17.02
N LYS A 27 -3.93 7.24 17.64
CA LYS A 27 -5.37 7.47 17.60
C LYS A 27 -5.75 8.90 18.02
N LYS A 28 -5.05 9.45 19.02
CA LYS A 28 -5.29 10.81 19.51
C LYS A 28 -5.11 11.85 18.40
N TRP A 29 -4.16 11.63 17.50
CA TRP A 29 -3.92 12.47 16.33
C TRP A 29 -4.88 12.13 15.20
N ALA A 30 -5.13 10.84 14.95
CA ALA A 30 -6.04 10.39 13.93
C ALA A 30 -7.45 10.98 14.11
N ASP A 31 -7.96 11.03 15.34
CA ASP A 31 -9.30 11.54 15.67
C ASP A 31 -9.47 13.05 15.40
N MET A 32 -8.38 13.79 15.17
CA MET A 32 -8.44 15.21 14.77
C MET A 32 -8.78 15.40 13.28
N PHE A 33 -8.76 14.32 12.48
CA PHE A 33 -9.00 14.36 11.05
C PHE A 33 -10.31 13.68 10.68
N GLY A 34 -11.00 14.20 9.66
CA GLY A 34 -12.25 13.59 9.18
C GLY A 34 -12.04 12.26 8.45
N LEU A 35 -10.86 12.05 7.86
CA LEU A 35 -10.49 10.84 7.11
C LEU A 35 -9.04 10.49 7.45
N HIS A 36 -8.73 9.21 7.51
CA HIS A 36 -7.41 8.72 7.89
C HIS A 36 -6.85 7.70 6.90
N SER A 37 -5.55 7.80 6.63
CA SER A 37 -4.77 6.85 5.85
C SER A 37 -3.71 6.21 6.74
N TYR A 38 -3.57 4.90 6.68
CA TYR A 38 -2.54 4.21 7.44
C TYR A 38 -1.56 3.45 6.56
N GLY A 39 -0.28 3.71 6.79
CA GLY A 39 0.83 2.85 6.42
C GLY A 39 1.78 3.42 5.37
N CYS A 40 3.02 2.98 5.43
CA CYS A 40 4.06 3.26 4.45
C CYS A 40 4.59 1.97 3.81
N CYS A 41 5.80 1.50 4.17
CA CYS A 41 6.43 0.31 3.56
C CYS A 41 6.46 -0.90 4.49
N GLU A 42 5.89 -0.79 5.68
CA GLU A 42 5.67 -1.90 6.59
C GLU A 42 4.78 -2.98 5.99
N ARG A 43 4.96 -4.19 6.51
CA ARG A 43 4.00 -5.27 6.37
C ARG A 43 2.83 -5.05 7.34
N LEU A 44 1.61 -4.87 6.82
CA LEU A 44 0.39 -4.57 7.60
C LEU A 44 -0.68 -5.67 7.56
N ASP A 45 -0.58 -6.61 6.64
CA ASP A 45 -1.51 -7.73 6.46
C ASP A 45 -1.90 -8.42 7.79
N HIS A 46 -0.92 -8.74 8.63
CA HIS A 46 -1.14 -9.41 9.92
C HIS A 46 -1.72 -8.50 11.02
N LYS A 47 -1.88 -7.20 10.77
CA LYS A 47 -2.39 -6.20 11.74
C LYS A 47 -3.72 -5.57 11.31
N LEU A 48 -4.30 -5.96 10.17
CA LEU A 48 -5.51 -5.33 9.63
C LEU A 48 -6.69 -5.36 10.61
N GLY A 49 -6.84 -6.45 11.38
CA GLY A 49 -7.91 -6.60 12.36
C GLY A 49 -7.86 -5.54 13.46
N ILE A 50 -6.68 -5.34 14.09
CA ILE A 50 -6.52 -4.29 15.11
C ILE A 50 -6.55 -2.90 14.47
N LEU A 51 -5.96 -2.72 13.28
CA LEU A 51 -5.88 -1.44 12.59
C LEU A 51 -7.27 -0.86 12.31
N THR A 52 -8.14 -1.65 11.70
CA THR A 52 -9.51 -1.23 11.35
C THR A 52 -10.37 -0.96 12.58
N LYS A 53 -10.09 -1.64 13.71
CA LYS A 53 -10.76 -1.40 15.00
C LYS A 53 -10.25 -0.11 15.69
N SER A 54 -8.96 0.15 15.64
CA SER A 54 -8.34 1.28 16.35
C SER A 54 -8.71 2.63 15.74
N PHE A 55 -8.83 2.70 14.41
CA PHE A 55 -9.02 3.95 13.66
C PHE A 55 -10.38 3.99 12.92
N PRO A 56 -11.46 4.52 13.53
CA PRO A 56 -12.80 4.48 12.95
C PRO A 56 -12.98 5.36 11.69
N ASN A 57 -12.15 6.40 11.56
CA ASN A 57 -12.09 7.28 10.39
C ASN A 57 -11.11 6.77 9.31
N LEU A 58 -10.55 5.56 9.46
CA LEU A 58 -9.67 4.94 8.47
C LEU A 58 -10.41 4.73 7.16
N ARG A 59 -9.81 5.18 6.06
CA ARG A 59 -10.34 5.05 4.70
C ARG A 59 -9.34 4.54 3.70
N LYS A 60 -8.04 4.65 3.98
CA LYS A 60 -6.99 4.17 3.08
C LYS A 60 -5.97 3.35 3.85
N VAL A 61 -5.60 2.20 3.31
CA VAL A 61 -4.57 1.32 3.88
C VAL A 61 -3.49 1.09 2.84
N SER A 62 -2.24 1.33 3.22
CA SER A 62 -1.09 1.02 2.38
C SER A 62 -0.80 -0.48 2.39
N CYS A 63 -0.71 -1.07 1.20
CA CYS A 63 -0.24 -2.43 1.01
C CYS A 63 1.15 -2.38 0.37
N SER A 64 2.19 -2.56 1.18
CA SER A 64 3.58 -2.63 0.71
C SER A 64 3.83 -3.92 -0.08
N PRO A 65 4.95 -4.02 -0.82
CA PRO A 65 5.35 -5.26 -1.49
C PRO A 65 5.59 -6.45 -0.55
N PHE A 66 5.71 -6.19 0.75
CA PHE A 66 5.99 -7.21 1.77
C PHE A 66 4.72 -7.71 2.48
N SER A 67 3.57 -7.10 2.20
CA SER A 67 2.26 -7.54 2.69
C SER A 67 1.64 -8.58 1.76
N ASN A 68 0.85 -9.50 2.32
CA ASN A 68 -0.01 -10.36 1.50
C ASN A 68 -1.15 -9.53 0.88
N LEU A 69 -1.05 -9.27 -0.42
CA LEU A 69 -2.00 -8.45 -1.17
C LEU A 69 -3.40 -9.08 -1.21
N GLU A 70 -3.51 -10.37 -1.53
CA GLU A 70 -4.81 -11.05 -1.65
C GLU A 70 -5.54 -11.05 -0.31
N PHE A 71 -4.86 -11.42 0.78
CA PHE A 71 -5.43 -11.36 2.12
C PHE A 71 -5.88 -9.93 2.47
N THR A 72 -5.08 -8.92 2.14
CA THR A 72 -5.44 -7.52 2.39
C THR A 72 -6.70 -7.12 1.63
N MET A 73 -6.82 -7.49 0.35
CA MET A 73 -8.00 -7.19 -0.45
C MET A 73 -9.24 -7.95 0.04
N GLU A 74 -9.08 -9.20 0.45
CA GLU A 74 -10.16 -10.01 1.02
C GLU A 74 -10.71 -9.40 2.32
N GLN A 75 -9.83 -8.98 3.23
CA GLN A 75 -10.24 -8.43 4.52
C GLN A 75 -10.86 -7.03 4.41
N LEU A 76 -10.32 -6.18 3.54
CA LEU A 76 -10.74 -4.79 3.44
C LEU A 76 -11.89 -4.58 2.45
N GLY A 77 -11.88 -5.28 1.32
CA GLY A 77 -12.91 -5.20 0.28
C GLY A 77 -13.17 -3.77 -0.21
N ASP A 78 -14.43 -3.45 -0.46
CA ASP A 78 -14.92 -2.15 -0.94
C ASP A 78 -15.00 -1.06 0.13
N ARG A 79 -14.74 -1.40 1.40
CA ARG A 79 -14.87 -0.47 2.54
C ARG A 79 -13.70 0.51 2.66
N TYR A 80 -12.56 0.16 2.09
CA TYR A 80 -11.32 0.94 2.16
C TYR A 80 -10.70 1.11 0.78
N ILE A 81 -9.85 2.12 0.66
CA ILE A 81 -8.94 2.31 -0.47
C ILE A 81 -7.64 1.57 -0.15
N ILE A 82 -7.30 0.61 -0.98
CA ILE A 82 -6.05 -0.14 -0.88
C ILE A 82 -5.01 0.58 -1.73
N SER A 83 -4.00 1.15 -1.10
CA SER A 83 -2.85 1.73 -1.80
C SER A 83 -1.83 0.64 -2.06
N PHE A 84 -1.99 -0.03 -3.20
CA PHE A 84 -1.03 -1.03 -3.66
C PHE A 84 0.27 -0.37 -4.10
N LYS A 85 1.38 -0.92 -3.62
CA LYS A 85 2.74 -0.46 -3.94
C LYS A 85 3.49 -1.58 -4.67
N PRO A 86 3.73 -1.44 -5.98
CA PRO A 86 4.63 -2.34 -6.70
C PRO A 86 6.03 -2.32 -6.09
N ASN A 87 6.80 -3.39 -6.29
CA ASN A 87 8.14 -3.46 -5.74
C ASN A 87 9.12 -2.60 -6.57
N SER A 88 9.46 -1.42 -6.05
CA SER A 88 10.33 -0.45 -6.73
C SER A 88 11.74 -0.95 -7.05
N ASN A 89 12.21 -2.03 -6.42
CA ASN A 89 13.52 -2.62 -6.71
C ASN A 89 13.63 -3.11 -8.16
N TYR A 90 12.52 -3.56 -8.77
CA TYR A 90 12.48 -3.96 -10.18
C TYR A 90 12.55 -2.77 -11.14
N LEU A 91 12.44 -1.54 -10.64
CA LEU A 91 12.67 -0.32 -11.42
C LEU A 91 14.06 0.28 -11.14
N ALA A 92 14.49 0.23 -9.88
CA ALA A 92 15.71 0.85 -9.39
C ALA A 92 16.99 0.04 -9.65
N GLY A 93 16.88 -1.28 -9.82
CA GLY A 93 18.03 -2.17 -10.06
C GLY A 93 18.82 -1.83 -11.33
N SER A 94 20.00 -2.43 -11.51
CA SER A 94 20.85 -2.18 -12.69
C SER A 94 20.09 -2.39 -14.01
N THR A 95 19.34 -3.48 -14.08
CA THR A 95 18.42 -3.81 -15.18
C THR A 95 16.98 -3.77 -14.67
N PRO A 96 16.13 -2.86 -15.17
CA PRO A 96 14.73 -2.81 -14.78
C PRO A 96 13.94 -3.99 -15.39
N ASP A 97 13.05 -4.59 -14.61
CA ASP A 97 12.15 -5.67 -15.03
C ASP A 97 10.71 -5.14 -15.15
N MET A 98 10.42 -4.56 -16.31
CA MET A 98 9.12 -3.99 -16.62
C MET A 98 8.03 -5.06 -16.74
N GLU A 99 8.39 -6.27 -17.18
CA GLU A 99 7.43 -7.38 -17.30
C GLU A 99 6.99 -7.89 -15.92
N TYR A 100 7.90 -7.93 -14.94
CA TYR A 100 7.53 -8.22 -13.55
C TYR A 100 6.56 -7.17 -13.00
N LEU A 101 6.88 -5.88 -13.16
CA LEU A 101 6.02 -4.78 -12.69
C LEU A 101 4.63 -4.81 -13.36
N LYS A 102 4.57 -5.15 -14.65
CA LYS A 102 3.32 -5.37 -15.38
C LYS A 102 2.50 -6.52 -14.77
N ARG A 103 3.13 -7.67 -14.50
CA ARG A 103 2.46 -8.82 -13.87
C ARG A 103 1.91 -8.47 -12.48
N GLU A 104 2.67 -7.71 -11.68
CA GLU A 104 2.22 -7.23 -10.37
C GLU A 104 0.96 -6.36 -10.48
N ILE A 105 0.93 -5.41 -11.41
CA ILE A 105 -0.23 -4.56 -11.67
C ILE A 105 -1.44 -5.40 -12.08
N ILE A 106 -1.28 -6.31 -13.05
CA ILE A 106 -2.38 -7.17 -13.53
C ILE A 106 -2.92 -8.05 -12.39
N CYS A 107 -2.03 -8.60 -11.55
CA CYS A 107 -2.41 -9.38 -10.38
C CYS A 107 -3.26 -8.53 -9.41
N ALA A 108 -2.80 -7.32 -9.08
CA ALA A 108 -3.53 -6.41 -8.19
C ALA A 108 -4.91 -6.04 -8.75
N LEU A 109 -5.02 -5.79 -10.05
CA LEU A 109 -6.30 -5.49 -10.71
C LEU A 109 -7.27 -6.68 -10.68
N ASN A 110 -6.77 -7.89 -10.93
CA ASN A 110 -7.57 -9.11 -10.84
C ASN A 110 -8.10 -9.36 -9.42
N LEU A 111 -7.25 -9.16 -8.41
CA LEU A 111 -7.65 -9.26 -7.01
C LEU A 111 -8.66 -8.16 -6.63
N ALA A 112 -8.45 -6.93 -7.10
CA ALA A 112 -9.37 -5.83 -6.85
C ALA A 112 -10.75 -6.12 -7.43
N ARG A 113 -10.82 -6.68 -8.64
CA ARG A 113 -12.08 -7.15 -9.24
C ARG A 113 -12.71 -8.29 -8.45
N LYS A 114 -11.92 -9.30 -8.04
CA LYS A 114 -12.38 -10.47 -7.27
C LYS A 114 -13.01 -10.06 -5.93
N TYR A 115 -12.37 -9.15 -5.20
CA TYR A 115 -12.80 -8.72 -3.86
C TYR A 115 -13.54 -7.38 -3.84
N LYS A 116 -13.86 -6.82 -5.02
CA LYS A 116 -14.50 -5.51 -5.20
C LYS A 116 -13.76 -4.37 -4.48
N ALA A 117 -12.45 -4.47 -4.38
CA ALA A 117 -11.65 -3.52 -3.62
C ALA A 117 -11.41 -2.23 -4.41
N ASN A 118 -11.44 -1.08 -3.71
CA ASN A 118 -11.00 0.18 -4.28
C ASN A 118 -9.48 0.22 -4.30
N LEU A 119 -8.87 0.33 -5.48
CA LEU A 119 -7.42 0.23 -5.64
C LEU A 119 -6.81 1.59 -6.05
N VAL A 120 -5.71 1.96 -5.43
CA VAL A 120 -4.81 3.01 -5.92
C VAL A 120 -3.43 2.39 -6.13
N LEU A 121 -2.87 2.58 -7.32
CA LEU A 121 -1.49 2.20 -7.63
C LEU A 121 -0.55 3.34 -7.19
N ASN A 122 0.51 3.00 -6.47
CA ASN A 122 1.48 3.98 -5.99
C ASN A 122 2.91 3.45 -6.05
N MET A 123 3.70 3.91 -7.02
CA MET A 123 5.15 3.66 -7.06
C MET A 123 5.84 4.57 -6.04
N LYS A 124 6.21 4.00 -4.89
CA LYS A 124 6.86 4.72 -3.77
C LYS A 124 8.18 4.03 -3.41
N THR A 125 9.00 4.71 -2.60
CA THR A 125 10.28 4.21 -2.09
C THR A 125 11.27 4.00 -3.23
N MET A 126 11.51 5.09 -3.96
CA MET A 126 12.55 5.16 -4.97
C MET A 126 13.69 6.01 -4.41
N ILE A 127 14.79 5.34 -4.07
CA ILE A 127 16.01 5.99 -3.61
C ILE A 127 16.91 6.34 -4.81
N SER A 128 16.83 5.53 -5.87
CA SER A 128 17.59 5.69 -7.10
C SER A 128 16.81 5.15 -8.29
N LEU A 129 17.10 5.68 -9.48
CA LEU A 129 16.69 5.16 -10.78
C LEU A 129 17.91 4.72 -11.61
N ASN A 130 19.02 4.44 -10.93
CA ASN A 130 20.30 4.08 -11.55
C ASN A 130 20.77 5.10 -12.61
N GLY A 131 20.56 6.39 -12.34
CA GLY A 131 20.93 7.49 -13.23
C GLY A 131 20.01 7.71 -14.44
N ASP A 132 18.96 6.91 -14.63
CA ASP A 132 18.03 7.01 -15.76
C ASP A 132 16.60 7.30 -15.29
N PRO A 133 16.17 8.58 -15.29
CA PRO A 133 14.81 8.95 -14.88
C PRO A 133 13.73 8.44 -15.84
N THR A 134 14.07 8.11 -17.10
CA THR A 134 13.09 7.67 -18.11
C THR A 134 12.45 6.34 -17.75
N ARG A 135 13.08 5.55 -16.87
CA ARG A 135 12.52 4.32 -16.30
C ARG A 135 11.17 4.56 -15.64
N LEU A 136 11.07 5.62 -14.83
CA LEU A 136 9.82 5.97 -14.16
C LEU A 136 8.74 6.38 -15.16
N TRP A 137 9.09 7.16 -16.19
CA TRP A 137 8.13 7.56 -17.23
C TRP A 137 7.58 6.36 -17.97
N LYS A 138 8.46 5.45 -18.43
CA LYS A 138 8.07 4.19 -19.07
C LYS A 138 7.15 3.36 -18.17
N TRP A 139 7.42 3.34 -16.86
CA TRP A 139 6.55 2.64 -15.91
C TRP A 139 5.18 3.31 -15.78
N CYS A 140 5.13 4.64 -15.70
CA CYS A 140 3.88 5.40 -15.67
C CYS A 140 3.06 5.18 -16.95
N ASP A 141 3.68 5.26 -18.12
CA ASP A 141 3.03 5.03 -19.41
C ASP A 141 2.43 3.62 -19.46
N MET A 142 3.24 2.61 -19.13
CA MET A 142 2.80 1.21 -19.05
C MET A 142 1.64 1.02 -18.07
N ALA A 143 1.71 1.60 -16.86
CA ALA A 143 0.66 1.49 -15.87
C ALA A 143 -0.64 2.16 -16.34
N SER A 144 -0.55 3.34 -16.96
CA SER A 144 -1.69 4.09 -17.49
C SER A 144 -2.36 3.34 -18.65
N ASP A 145 -1.57 2.74 -19.55
CA ASP A 145 -2.08 1.93 -20.65
C ASP A 145 -2.83 0.71 -20.14
N ILE A 146 -2.29 0.01 -19.14
CA ILE A 146 -2.98 -1.14 -18.53
C ILE A 146 -4.31 -0.70 -17.91
N LEU A 147 -4.32 0.37 -17.12
CA LEU A 147 -5.52 0.85 -16.42
C LEU A 147 -6.62 1.33 -17.37
N THR A 148 -6.24 1.94 -18.50
CA THR A 148 -7.20 2.46 -19.49
C THR A 148 -7.87 1.34 -20.30
N ASN A 149 -7.21 0.20 -20.46
CA ASN A 149 -7.68 -0.93 -21.26
C ASN A 149 -8.25 -2.09 -20.44
N TYR A 150 -8.35 -1.96 -19.10
CA TYR A 150 -8.75 -3.03 -18.18
C TYR A 150 -10.24 -2.99 -17.78
#